data_AF-A0A516NSB0-F1
#
_entry.id   AF-A0A516NSB0-F1
#
_cell.length_a   1.000
_cell.length_b   1.000
_cell.length_c   1.000
_cell.angle_alpha   90.00
_cell.angle_beta   90.00
_cell.angle_gamma   90.00
#
_symmetry.space_group_name_H-M   'P 1'
#
loop_
_entity.id
_entity.type
_entity.pdbx_description
1 polymer ?
#
loop_
_entity_poly.entity_id
_entity_poly.type
_entity_poly.pdbx_seq_one_letter_code
_entity_poly.pdbx_strand_id
1 'polypeptide(L)'
;MTRPAEEALEERGLAGEGRVSDGSEQAAVTAAVLGADEPVDEPDIGFTLGAAAPEPDIDLATRARQLTHRIARELAAAGPRGWRRLDAVFALTVATEVVHVFFATDESTVRVQPPQSVLGLIREHRGLAARLGDGPWWRMLVSLDDSGKLEADYDYGDVPFPDDYLFPAPAYRADLAEYPRTRLPVWLAAYVNHDGRQTRSPRTAFAQAGADRAADVAATVADNEFPPFPLMWARWAVIAATFVGAESQWGPRVLPSLAWFEGAKRSGSTLYALPGGRAVLSGGVWDAPTLDAVYNAGAPMPRFYAGAPEWVANPVVNPRAANGLLSFCYWWENGHWYRGESPSATALASALPGMWTVETVVDLMSRLVAEQPTERQRESVAALVSAAEAAAVSRDHLVETFGDTGSFDIDSALYQLTMAGVTVATR
;
A
#
# COMPACT_ATOMS: atom_id res chain seq x y z
N MET A 1 -18.36 5.75 -26.28
CA MET A 1 -17.47 6.04 -25.14
C MET A 1 -17.20 4.74 -24.43
N THR A 2 -15.94 4.43 -24.16
CA THR A 2 -15.48 3.17 -23.56
C THR A 2 -15.75 3.15 -22.06
N ARG A 3 -16.01 1.95 -21.52
CA ARG A 3 -16.04 1.68 -20.08
C ARG A 3 -14.59 1.68 -19.53
N PRO A 4 -14.30 2.18 -18.32
CA PRO A 4 -12.95 2.13 -17.77
C PRO A 4 -12.42 0.68 -17.65
N ALA A 5 -11.11 0.49 -17.81
CA ALA A 5 -10.46 -0.82 -17.69
C ALA A 5 -10.31 -1.33 -16.24
N GLU A 6 -10.85 -0.58 -15.27
CA GLU A 6 -10.72 -0.78 -13.83
C GLU A 6 -11.59 -1.96 -13.35
N GLU A 7 -12.89 -1.96 -13.68
CA GLU A 7 -13.82 -3.06 -13.38
C GLU A 7 -13.34 -4.42 -13.96
N ALA A 8 -12.73 -4.39 -15.16
CA ALA A 8 -12.26 -5.59 -15.86
C ALA A 8 -11.01 -6.25 -15.22
N LEU A 9 -10.34 -5.56 -14.29
CA LEU A 9 -9.23 -6.10 -13.51
C LEU A 9 -9.66 -6.53 -12.10
N GLU A 10 -10.70 -5.92 -11.51
CA GLU A 10 -11.22 -6.32 -10.21
C GLU A 10 -11.98 -7.65 -10.24
N GLU A 11 -12.73 -7.95 -11.31
CA GLU A 11 -13.41 -9.27 -11.46
C GLU A 11 -12.42 -10.44 -11.67
N ARG A 12 -11.18 -10.18 -12.09
CA ARG A 12 -10.17 -11.21 -12.43
C ARG A 12 -9.37 -11.69 -11.21
N GLY A 13 -10.10 -12.08 -10.17
CA GLY A 13 -9.58 -12.37 -8.82
C GLY A 13 -8.38 -13.34 -8.75
N LEU A 14 -7.17 -12.78 -8.58
CA LEU A 14 -5.96 -13.51 -8.20
C LEU A 14 -5.77 -13.53 -6.68
N ALA A 15 -6.70 -14.18 -5.99
CA ALA A 15 -6.62 -14.48 -4.56
C ALA A 15 -6.60 -16.01 -4.35
N GLY A 16 -5.44 -16.55 -3.96
CA GLY A 16 -5.27 -17.99 -3.72
C GLY A 16 -5.73 -18.40 -2.33
N GLU A 17 -6.99 -18.79 -2.17
CA GLU A 17 -7.50 -19.29 -0.89
C GLU A 17 -7.06 -20.73 -0.61
N GLY A 18 -6.10 -20.89 0.31
CA GLY A 18 -5.62 -22.18 0.79
C GLY A 18 -6.65 -22.88 1.68
N ARG A 19 -7.48 -23.75 1.08
CA ARG A 19 -8.56 -24.48 1.77
C ARG A 19 -8.02 -25.61 2.66
N VAL A 20 -7.85 -25.34 3.96
CA VAL A 20 -7.53 -26.37 4.96
C VAL A 20 -8.80 -27.17 5.31
N SER A 21 -8.69 -28.50 5.28
CA SER A 21 -9.76 -29.42 5.70
C SER A 21 -9.66 -29.72 7.20
N ASP A 22 -10.76 -29.53 7.93
CA ASP A 22 -10.90 -30.02 9.30
C ASP A 22 -10.99 -31.56 9.33
N GLY A 23 -10.49 -32.18 10.40
CA GLY A 23 -10.19 -33.61 10.48
C GLY A 23 -10.24 -34.10 11.93
N SER A 24 -11.45 -34.42 12.38
CA SER A 24 -11.77 -34.85 13.74
C SER A 24 -11.04 -36.10 14.22
N GLU A 25 -10.64 -36.13 15.50
CA GLU A 25 -10.54 -37.38 16.27
C GLU A 25 -11.01 -37.18 17.72
N GLN A 26 -11.63 -38.20 18.31
CA GLN A 26 -12.20 -38.20 19.67
C GLN A 26 -11.74 -39.44 20.45
N ALA A 27 -11.88 -39.35 21.79
CA ALA A 27 -11.80 -40.40 22.83
C ALA A 27 -10.46 -40.57 23.57
N ALA A 28 -10.39 -41.08 24.81
CA ALA A 28 -11.32 -41.10 25.98
C ALA A 28 -10.61 -41.77 27.19
N VAL A 29 -11.27 -41.81 28.37
CA VAL A 29 -10.99 -42.67 29.57
C VAL A 29 -9.77 -42.20 30.42
N THR A 30 -9.81 -41.79 31.72
CA THR A 30 -10.61 -42.07 32.96
C THR A 30 -10.02 -43.24 33.81
N ALA A 31 -9.75 -43.18 35.12
CA ALA A 31 -10.05 -42.24 36.25
C ALA A 31 -8.75 -41.95 37.10
N ALA A 32 -8.64 -41.75 38.43
CA ALA A 32 -9.55 -41.87 39.59
C ALA A 32 -9.09 -41.10 40.87
N VAL A 33 -10.07 -40.56 41.63
CA VAL A 33 -10.42 -40.79 43.07
C VAL A 33 -9.28 -40.99 44.11
N LEU A 34 -9.27 -40.41 45.33
CA LEU A 34 -10.24 -39.67 46.19
C LEU A 34 -9.97 -38.12 46.16
N GLY A 35 -10.59 -37.18 46.90
CA GLY A 35 -11.67 -37.09 47.92
C GLY A 35 -11.47 -35.77 48.74
N ALA A 36 -12.39 -35.21 49.55
CA ALA A 36 -13.79 -35.51 49.92
C ALA A 36 -14.47 -34.24 50.56
N ASP A 37 -15.70 -34.39 51.10
CA ASP A 37 -16.48 -33.53 52.01
C ASP A 37 -16.70 -32.00 51.74
N GLU A 38 -17.87 -31.71 51.16
CA GLU A 38 -18.93 -30.72 51.57
C GLU A 38 -18.67 -29.22 51.90
N PRO A 39 -19.68 -28.33 51.77
CA PRO A 39 -20.84 -28.34 50.85
C PRO A 39 -21.17 -26.98 50.17
N VAL A 40 -21.92 -27.07 49.05
CA VAL A 40 -22.87 -26.10 48.45
C VAL A 40 -22.67 -24.59 48.68
N ASP A 41 -22.37 -23.89 47.57
CA ASP A 41 -23.03 -22.61 47.23
C ASP A 41 -23.20 -22.53 45.70
N GLU A 42 -24.32 -22.01 45.20
CA GLU A 42 -24.61 -21.94 43.75
C GLU A 42 -24.33 -20.52 43.20
N PRO A 43 -23.25 -20.30 42.44
CA PRO A 43 -23.07 -19.05 41.71
C PRO A 43 -24.03 -19.02 40.51
N ASP A 44 -25.12 -18.27 40.69
CA ASP A 44 -26.10 -17.82 39.70
C ASP A 44 -25.49 -17.67 38.28
N ILE A 45 -26.09 -18.35 37.28
CA ILE A 45 -25.67 -18.29 35.87
C ILE A 45 -26.20 -16.99 35.26
N GLY A 46 -25.66 -15.88 35.75
CA GLY A 46 -25.94 -14.54 35.27
C GLY A 46 -25.55 -14.41 33.81
N PHE A 47 -26.55 -14.44 32.92
CA PHE A 47 -26.42 -14.08 31.52
C PHE A 47 -25.92 -12.63 31.43
N THR A 48 -24.60 -12.45 31.32
CA THR A 48 -23.99 -11.18 30.98
C THR A 48 -24.31 -10.86 29.53
N LEU A 49 -25.48 -10.23 29.34
CA LEU A 49 -25.76 -9.42 28.16
C LEU A 49 -24.57 -8.50 27.94
N GLY A 50 -23.82 -8.77 26.86
CA GLY A 50 -22.61 -8.01 26.55
C GLY A 50 -22.94 -6.53 26.50
N ALA A 51 -22.09 -5.69 27.09
CA ALA A 51 -22.29 -4.26 27.14
C ALA A 51 -22.52 -3.74 25.71
N ALA A 52 -23.75 -3.29 25.43
CA ALA A 52 -24.08 -2.71 24.15
C ALA A 52 -23.13 -1.54 23.89
N ALA A 53 -22.60 -1.44 22.66
CA ALA A 53 -21.90 -0.24 22.24
C ALA A 53 -22.83 0.97 22.49
N PRO A 54 -22.32 2.07 23.05
CA PRO A 54 -23.16 3.21 23.42
C PRO A 54 -23.92 3.69 22.17
N GLU A 55 -25.25 3.67 22.23
CA GLU A 55 -26.07 4.16 21.13
C GLU A 55 -25.68 5.62 20.82
N PRO A 56 -25.41 5.97 19.55
CA PRO A 56 -24.95 7.30 19.21
C PRO A 56 -26.03 8.31 19.57
N ASP A 57 -25.66 9.35 20.34
CA ASP A 57 -26.57 10.40 20.79
C ASP A 57 -27.32 11.01 19.58
N ILE A 58 -28.61 10.67 19.49
CA ILE A 58 -29.42 10.91 18.30
C ILE A 58 -29.60 12.41 18.06
N ASP A 59 -29.53 13.24 19.11
CA ASP A 59 -29.53 14.70 18.98
C ASP A 59 -28.24 15.21 18.33
N LEU A 60 -27.07 14.72 18.77
CA LEU A 60 -25.78 15.12 18.18
C LEU A 60 -25.66 14.72 16.71
N ALA A 61 -26.05 13.50 16.36
CA ALA A 61 -26.05 13.02 14.97
C ALA A 61 -27.05 13.80 14.09
N THR A 62 -28.20 14.19 14.65
CA THR A 62 -29.19 15.03 13.97
C THR A 62 -28.69 16.46 13.79
N ARG A 63 -28.09 17.07 14.83
CA ARG A 63 -27.50 18.41 14.78
C ARG A 63 -26.34 18.49 13.79
N ALA A 64 -25.46 17.49 13.76
CA ALA A 64 -24.38 17.39 12.78
C ALA A 64 -24.94 17.45 11.34
N ARG A 65 -25.95 16.61 11.05
CA ARG A 65 -26.65 16.60 9.75
C ARG A 65 -27.30 17.95 9.40
N GLN A 66 -27.87 18.66 10.38
CA GLN A 66 -28.43 20.00 10.19
C GLN A 66 -27.35 21.05 9.85
N LEU A 67 -26.16 20.97 10.48
CA LEU A 67 -25.02 21.82 10.14
C LEU A 67 -24.56 21.56 8.70
N THR A 68 -24.42 20.32 8.26
CA THR A 68 -24.06 19.97 6.87
C THR A 68 -25.01 20.59 5.84
N HIS A 69 -26.33 20.52 6.08
CA HIS A 69 -27.32 21.18 5.22
C HIS A 69 -27.24 22.72 5.29
N ARG A 70 -26.82 23.30 6.41
CA ARG A 70 -26.62 24.75 6.54
C ARG A 70 -25.35 25.20 5.81
N ILE A 71 -24.24 24.47 5.96
CA ILE A 71 -22.98 24.65 5.23
C ILE A 71 -23.24 24.64 3.72
N ALA A 72 -23.90 23.61 3.20
CA ALA A 72 -24.21 23.50 1.77
C ALA A 72 -25.03 24.68 1.24
N ARG A 73 -26.03 25.17 1.99
CA ARG A 73 -26.85 26.34 1.61
C ARG A 73 -26.08 27.66 1.67
N GLU A 74 -25.28 27.90 2.71
CA GLU A 74 -24.48 29.12 2.82
C GLU A 74 -23.35 29.16 1.77
N LEU A 75 -22.80 28.00 1.40
CA LEU A 75 -21.89 27.87 0.26
C LEU A 75 -22.59 28.13 -1.09
N ALA A 76 -23.72 27.46 -1.35
CA ALA A 76 -24.50 27.62 -2.59
C ALA A 76 -24.92 29.08 -2.85
N ALA A 77 -25.25 29.82 -1.79
CA ALA A 77 -25.58 31.24 -1.83
C ALA A 77 -24.37 32.17 -2.14
N ALA A 78 -23.14 31.68 -1.94
CA ALA A 78 -21.90 32.37 -2.30
C ALA A 78 -21.38 32.02 -3.71
N GLY A 79 -22.04 31.11 -4.42
CA GLY A 79 -21.65 30.66 -5.76
C GLY A 79 -21.90 31.69 -6.88
N PRO A 80 -21.16 31.62 -8.00
CA PRO A 80 -21.41 32.45 -9.17
C PRO A 80 -22.75 32.09 -9.82
N ARG A 81 -23.45 33.07 -10.42
CA ARG A 81 -24.72 32.82 -11.10
C ARG A 81 -24.53 31.79 -12.23
N GLY A 82 -25.38 30.76 -12.27
CA GLY A 82 -25.31 29.69 -13.28
C GLY A 82 -24.31 28.58 -12.95
N TRP A 83 -23.88 28.44 -11.68
CA TRP A 83 -23.20 27.22 -11.24
C TRP A 83 -24.15 26.01 -11.34
N ARG A 84 -23.61 24.85 -11.76
CA ARG A 84 -24.34 23.56 -11.83
C ARG A 84 -23.89 22.52 -10.83
N ARG A 85 -22.62 22.58 -10.43
CA ARG A 85 -22.05 21.72 -9.37
C ARG A 85 -21.15 22.54 -8.47
N LEU A 86 -21.26 22.28 -7.18
CA LEU A 86 -20.35 22.71 -6.13
C LEU A 86 -19.57 21.50 -5.65
N ASP A 87 -18.27 21.66 -5.48
CA ASP A 87 -17.39 20.71 -4.80
C ASP A 87 -16.55 21.47 -3.76
N ALA A 88 -16.64 21.07 -2.50
CA ALA A 88 -15.90 21.69 -1.41
C ALA A 88 -15.13 20.64 -0.59
N VAL A 89 -13.89 20.96 -0.25
CA VAL A 89 -13.02 20.16 0.62
C VAL A 89 -12.51 21.03 1.77
N PHE A 90 -12.80 20.60 2.99
CA PHE A 90 -12.38 21.24 4.24
C PHE A 90 -11.43 20.30 4.97
N ALA A 91 -10.13 20.55 4.91
CA ALA A 91 -9.13 19.83 5.71
C ALA A 91 -8.86 20.62 7.02
N LEU A 92 -8.97 19.99 8.18
CA LEU A 92 -8.87 20.67 9.47
C LEU A 92 -8.12 19.85 10.54
N THR A 93 -7.37 20.60 11.36
CA THR A 93 -6.80 20.22 12.66
C THR A 93 -7.03 21.37 13.66
N VAL A 94 -6.77 21.18 14.95
CA VAL A 94 -6.75 22.28 15.95
C VAL A 94 -5.76 23.40 15.63
N ALA A 95 -4.71 23.12 14.84
CA ALA A 95 -3.59 24.02 14.60
C ALA A 95 -3.54 24.60 13.16
N THR A 96 -4.26 24.00 12.21
CA THR A 96 -4.17 24.36 10.78
C THR A 96 -5.44 23.93 10.04
N GLU A 97 -5.93 24.78 9.15
CA GLU A 97 -7.03 24.50 8.23
C GLU A 97 -6.65 24.86 6.78
N VAL A 98 -7.11 24.07 5.82
CA VAL A 98 -7.05 24.37 4.38
C VAL A 98 -8.42 24.08 3.78
N VAL A 99 -8.94 25.04 3.01
CA VAL A 99 -10.30 24.98 2.47
C VAL A 99 -10.32 25.35 1.01
N HIS A 100 -10.79 24.43 0.18
CA HIS A 100 -10.97 24.58 -1.26
C HIS A 100 -12.46 24.48 -1.58
N VAL A 101 -13.02 25.48 -2.27
CA VAL A 101 -14.40 25.46 -2.79
C VAL A 101 -14.36 25.78 -4.28
N PHE A 102 -14.95 24.91 -5.08
CA PHE A 102 -15.03 25.03 -6.52
C PHE A 102 -16.48 25.00 -6.98
N PHE A 103 -16.78 25.77 -8.03
CA PHE A 103 -18.06 25.79 -8.71
C PHE A 103 -17.85 25.51 -10.20
N ALA A 104 -18.48 24.46 -10.72
CA ALA A 104 -18.56 24.23 -12.16
C ALA A 104 -19.69 25.06 -12.77
N THR A 105 -19.38 25.72 -13.87
CA THR A 105 -20.32 26.44 -14.77
C THR A 105 -20.24 25.81 -16.17
N ASP A 106 -21.10 26.23 -17.09
CA ASP A 106 -21.08 25.73 -18.48
C ASP A 106 -19.77 26.02 -19.24
N GLU A 107 -19.01 27.03 -18.79
CA GLU A 107 -17.80 27.51 -19.47
C GLU A 107 -16.50 27.20 -18.71
N SER A 108 -16.54 27.06 -17.37
CA SER A 108 -15.35 26.91 -16.53
C SER A 108 -15.63 26.42 -15.11
N THR A 109 -14.58 25.95 -14.43
CA THR A 109 -14.58 25.73 -12.98
C THR A 109 -13.92 26.90 -12.27
N VAL A 110 -14.64 27.53 -11.32
CA VAL A 110 -14.20 28.73 -10.58
C VAL A 110 -13.95 28.37 -9.12
N ARG A 111 -12.76 28.71 -8.59
CA ARG A 111 -12.45 28.60 -7.16
C ARG A 111 -12.96 29.83 -6.42
N VAL A 112 -13.67 29.62 -5.30
CA VAL A 112 -14.26 30.66 -4.46
C VAL A 112 -13.73 30.53 -3.02
N GLN A 113 -13.62 31.65 -2.31
CA GLN A 113 -13.32 31.66 -0.87
C GLN A 113 -14.64 31.63 -0.08
N PRO A 114 -14.85 30.67 0.84
CA PRO A 114 -16.11 30.55 1.57
C PRO A 114 -16.30 31.69 2.58
N PRO A 115 -17.56 32.06 2.89
CA PRO A 115 -17.85 32.99 3.98
C PRO A 115 -17.30 32.50 5.33
N GLN A 116 -16.87 33.44 6.18
CA GLN A 116 -16.39 33.13 7.54
C GLN A 116 -17.47 32.47 8.42
N SER A 117 -18.76 32.66 8.11
CA SER A 117 -19.85 31.93 8.76
C SER A 117 -19.77 30.42 8.48
N VAL A 118 -19.48 30.02 7.24
CA VAL A 118 -19.30 28.62 6.85
C VAL A 118 -18.11 28.00 7.59
N LEU A 119 -16.99 28.72 7.71
CA LEU A 119 -15.83 28.25 8.49
C LEU A 119 -16.18 28.07 9.98
N GLY A 120 -17.02 28.95 10.55
CA GLY A 120 -17.58 28.77 11.88
C GLY A 120 -18.41 27.49 12.01
N LEU A 121 -19.33 27.24 11.07
CA LEU A 121 -20.16 26.04 11.03
C LEU A 121 -19.35 24.75 10.83
N ILE A 122 -18.29 24.81 10.03
CA ILE A 122 -17.37 23.69 9.78
C ILE A 122 -16.60 23.32 11.05
N ARG A 123 -16.12 24.31 11.82
CA ARG A 123 -15.48 24.09 13.12
C ARG A 123 -16.47 23.58 14.17
N GLU A 124 -17.71 24.10 14.20
CA GLU A 124 -18.77 23.54 15.05
C GLU A 124 -19.06 22.07 14.67
N HIS A 125 -19.18 21.77 13.38
CA HIS A 125 -19.43 20.43 12.88
C HIS A 125 -18.31 19.44 13.25
N ARG A 126 -17.03 19.85 13.13
CA ARG A 126 -15.89 19.03 13.58
C ARG A 126 -15.90 18.81 15.09
N GLY A 127 -16.26 19.82 15.87
CA GLY A 127 -16.39 19.73 17.33
C GLY A 127 -17.55 18.83 17.80
N LEU A 128 -18.62 18.70 17.00
CA LEU A 128 -19.67 17.70 17.23
C LEU A 128 -19.20 16.30 16.81
N ALA A 129 -18.52 16.16 15.66
CA ALA A 129 -17.96 14.89 15.21
C ALA A 129 -16.97 14.30 16.22
N ALA A 130 -16.15 15.14 16.88
CA ALA A 130 -15.28 14.74 17.99
C ALA A 130 -15.99 14.12 19.20
N ARG A 131 -17.33 14.21 19.28
CA ARG A 131 -18.18 13.58 20.32
C ARG A 131 -18.99 12.39 19.78
N LEU A 132 -18.81 12.01 18.52
CA LEU A 132 -19.34 10.80 17.90
C LEU A 132 -18.24 9.73 17.83
N GLY A 133 -18.60 8.48 17.58
CA GLY A 133 -17.74 7.31 17.83
C GLY A 133 -16.35 7.35 17.18
N ASP A 134 -16.26 7.80 15.94
CA ASP A 134 -15.01 7.80 15.14
C ASP A 134 -14.12 9.03 15.40
N GLY A 135 -14.57 9.94 16.28
CA GLY A 135 -13.90 11.20 16.57
C GLY A 135 -14.01 12.23 15.43
N PRO A 136 -13.15 13.26 15.41
CA PRO A 136 -13.20 14.27 14.36
C PRO A 136 -12.61 13.73 13.05
N TRP A 137 -13.29 13.96 11.94
CA TRP A 137 -12.72 13.77 10.60
C TRP A 137 -11.49 14.68 10.36
N TRP A 138 -10.60 14.27 9.45
CA TRP A 138 -9.48 15.11 8.99
C TRP A 138 -9.87 15.97 7.81
N ARG A 139 -10.66 15.40 6.87
CA ARG A 139 -11.26 16.15 5.77
C ARG A 139 -12.76 15.90 5.70
N MET A 140 -13.52 16.96 5.43
CA MET A 140 -14.93 16.89 5.06
C MET A 140 -15.05 17.28 3.59
N LEU A 141 -15.65 16.41 2.79
CA LEU A 141 -15.96 16.64 1.39
C LEU A 141 -17.47 16.93 1.28
N VAL A 142 -17.85 17.89 0.46
CA VAL A 142 -19.26 18.24 0.21
C VAL A 142 -19.46 18.43 -1.28
N SER A 143 -20.38 17.67 -1.88
CA SER A 143 -20.86 17.86 -3.25
C SER A 143 -22.30 18.39 -3.23
N LEU A 144 -22.64 19.27 -4.15
CA LEU A 144 -24.02 19.72 -4.37
C LEU A 144 -24.24 20.01 -5.85
N ASP A 145 -25.29 19.44 -6.46
CA ASP A 145 -25.68 19.72 -7.84
C ASP A 145 -26.90 20.67 -7.96
N ASP A 146 -27.21 21.08 -9.20
CA ASP A 146 -28.34 21.94 -9.54
C ASP A 146 -29.72 21.26 -9.37
N SER A 147 -29.77 19.94 -9.19
CA SER A 147 -30.98 19.22 -8.75
C SER A 147 -31.21 19.34 -7.24
N GLY A 148 -30.20 19.80 -6.49
CA GLY A 148 -30.22 19.89 -5.03
C GLY A 148 -29.76 18.62 -4.32
N LYS A 149 -29.13 17.68 -5.04
CA LYS A 149 -28.56 16.46 -4.45
C LYS A 149 -27.32 16.84 -3.63
N LEU A 150 -27.41 16.72 -2.31
CA LEU A 150 -26.33 16.97 -1.37
C LEU A 150 -25.66 15.65 -0.96
N GLU A 151 -24.36 15.53 -1.19
CA GLU A 151 -23.51 14.45 -0.66
C GLU A 151 -22.47 15.05 0.28
N ALA A 152 -22.13 14.33 1.36
CA ALA A 152 -21.14 14.80 2.33
C ALA A 152 -20.40 13.62 2.96
N ASP A 153 -19.11 13.52 2.62
CA ASP A 153 -18.24 12.42 3.02
C ASP A 153 -17.18 12.91 4.03
N TYR A 154 -16.71 11.97 4.86
CA TYR A 154 -15.79 12.24 5.96
C TYR A 154 -14.57 11.33 5.84
N ASP A 155 -13.41 11.93 5.73
CA ASP A 155 -12.13 11.24 5.58
C ASP A 155 -11.42 11.16 6.94
N TYR A 156 -11.27 9.94 7.45
CA TYR A 156 -10.59 9.61 8.70
C TYR A 156 -9.12 9.21 8.50
N GLY A 157 -8.62 9.31 7.26
CA GLY A 157 -7.24 9.07 6.90
C GLY A 157 -6.95 7.63 6.50
N ASP A 158 -7.92 6.88 5.99
CA ASP A 158 -7.76 5.48 5.58
C ASP A 158 -6.73 5.32 4.44
N VAL A 159 -6.54 6.37 3.65
CA VAL A 159 -5.46 6.51 2.65
C VAL A 159 -4.72 7.85 2.83
N PRO A 160 -3.48 7.99 2.31
CA PRO A 160 -2.73 9.24 2.40
C PRO A 160 -3.45 10.36 1.68
N PHE A 161 -3.57 11.52 2.33
CA PHE A 161 -4.19 12.71 1.72
C PHE A 161 -3.35 13.20 0.53
N PRO A 162 -3.99 13.81 -0.50
CA PRO A 162 -3.27 14.56 -1.52
C PRO A 162 -2.48 15.72 -0.89
N ASP A 163 -1.34 16.07 -1.48
CA ASP A 163 -0.40 17.07 -0.93
C ASP A 163 -1.05 18.41 -0.55
N ASP A 164 -2.01 18.90 -1.36
CA ASP A 164 -2.83 20.09 -1.10
C ASP A 164 -3.56 20.09 0.27
N TYR A 165 -3.76 18.91 0.86
CA TYR A 165 -4.48 18.70 2.13
C TYR A 165 -3.63 17.95 3.18
N LEU A 166 -2.35 17.68 2.90
CA LEU A 166 -1.44 16.99 3.81
C LEU A 166 -0.71 18.01 4.69
N PHE A 167 -1.14 18.13 5.95
CA PHE A 167 -0.52 19.06 6.90
C PHE A 167 0.84 18.54 7.40
N PRO A 168 1.76 19.43 7.80
CA PRO A 168 2.98 19.01 8.49
C PRO A 168 2.68 18.20 9.76
N ALA A 169 3.47 17.14 10.02
CA ALA A 169 3.31 16.25 11.18
C ALA A 169 3.04 16.93 12.54
N PRO A 170 3.62 18.10 12.90
CA PRO A 170 3.25 18.83 14.12
C PRO A 170 1.76 19.18 14.25
N ALA A 171 1.04 19.48 13.15
CA ALA A 171 -0.38 19.83 13.19
C ALA A 171 -1.25 18.62 13.56
N TYR A 172 -0.97 17.44 12.98
CA TYR A 172 -1.62 16.20 13.37
C TYR A 172 -1.28 15.81 14.81
N ARG A 173 -0.02 15.97 15.27
CA ARG A 173 0.34 15.69 16.67
C ARG A 173 -0.34 16.63 17.67
N ALA A 174 -0.59 17.89 17.30
CA ALA A 174 -1.39 18.80 18.12
C ALA A 174 -2.87 18.36 18.18
N ASP A 175 -3.45 17.94 17.05
CA ASP A 175 -4.83 17.45 17.00
C ASP A 175 -5.03 16.14 17.79
N LEU A 176 -4.05 15.23 17.74
CA LEU A 176 -4.06 13.98 18.51
C LEU A 176 -3.84 14.18 20.02
N ALA A 177 -3.39 15.36 20.44
CA ALA A 177 -3.29 15.72 21.86
C ALA A 177 -4.63 16.25 22.42
N GLU A 178 -5.41 16.96 21.60
CA GLU A 178 -6.78 17.42 21.94
C GLU A 178 -7.82 16.29 21.75
N TYR A 179 -7.67 15.50 20.68
CA TYR A 179 -8.55 14.41 20.28
C TYR A 179 -7.76 13.08 20.12
N PRO A 180 -7.36 12.44 21.24
CA PRO A 180 -6.65 11.16 21.20
C PRO A 180 -7.43 10.07 20.47
N ARG A 181 -6.73 9.23 19.71
CA ARG A 181 -7.29 8.04 19.04
C ARG A 181 -6.55 6.80 19.50
N THR A 182 -7.29 5.70 19.73
CA THR A 182 -6.73 4.40 20.14
C THR A 182 -5.81 3.77 19.09
N ARG A 183 -6.00 4.14 17.82
CA ARG A 183 -5.30 3.58 16.66
C ARG A 183 -5.36 4.56 15.50
N LEU A 184 -4.34 4.60 14.66
CA LEU A 184 -4.27 5.36 13.42
C LEU A 184 -4.00 4.42 12.23
N PRO A 185 -4.48 4.74 11.01
CA PRO A 185 -4.01 4.12 9.77
C PRO A 185 -2.48 4.20 9.68
N VAL A 186 -1.81 3.12 9.23
CA VAL A 186 -0.37 2.94 9.47
C VAL A 186 0.47 4.03 8.79
N TRP A 187 0.04 4.53 7.64
CA TRP A 187 0.70 5.66 6.96
C TRP A 187 0.66 6.95 7.78
N LEU A 188 -0.46 7.26 8.45
CA LEU A 188 -0.58 8.47 9.26
C LEU A 188 0.21 8.31 10.55
N ALA A 189 0.12 7.14 11.19
CA ALA A 189 0.89 6.76 12.38
C ALA A 189 2.41 6.88 12.12
N ALA A 190 2.88 6.41 10.96
CA ALA A 190 4.25 6.59 10.50
C ALA A 190 4.56 8.07 10.22
N TYR A 191 3.73 8.77 9.43
CA TYR A 191 3.95 10.18 9.09
C TYR A 191 4.11 11.09 10.31
N VAL A 192 3.37 10.83 11.41
CA VAL A 192 3.51 11.61 12.64
C VAL A 192 4.66 11.17 13.55
N ASN A 193 5.08 9.90 13.53
CA ASN A 193 6.00 9.32 14.54
C ASN A 193 7.23 8.58 13.96
N HIS A 194 7.55 8.70 12.66
CA HIS A 194 8.67 7.97 12.06
C HIS A 194 10.04 8.46 12.55
N ASP A 195 10.20 9.75 12.83
CA ASP A 195 11.42 10.41 13.32
C ASP A 195 12.71 10.03 12.57
N GLY A 196 12.59 9.72 11.28
CA GLY A 196 13.71 9.22 10.46
C GLY A 196 14.28 7.86 10.88
N ARG A 197 13.62 7.10 11.77
CA ARG A 197 14.13 5.83 12.35
C ARG A 197 14.51 4.76 11.32
N GLN A 198 13.93 4.79 10.12
CA GLN A 198 14.23 3.88 9.00
C GLN A 198 15.23 4.46 7.99
N THR A 199 15.67 5.71 8.15
CA THR A 199 16.51 6.42 7.19
C THR A 199 18.00 6.12 7.41
N ARG A 200 18.63 5.42 6.47
CA ARG A 200 20.05 5.02 6.53
C ARG A 200 20.89 5.82 5.52
N SER A 201 21.29 7.03 5.91
CA SER A 201 22.21 7.85 5.09
C SER A 201 23.55 7.11 4.86
N PRO A 202 24.34 7.40 3.80
CA PRO A 202 25.63 6.75 3.60
C PRO A 202 26.60 6.88 4.79
N ARG A 203 26.56 7.99 5.53
CA ARG A 203 27.32 8.18 6.78
C ARG A 203 26.80 7.25 7.89
N THR A 204 25.48 7.13 8.01
CA THR A 204 24.81 6.21 8.96
C THR A 204 25.14 4.76 8.63
N ALA A 205 25.09 4.38 7.34
CA ALA A 205 25.39 3.04 6.86
C ALA A 205 26.83 2.62 7.18
N PHE A 206 27.81 3.51 6.93
CA PHE A 206 29.21 3.26 7.27
C PHE A 206 29.43 3.11 8.79
N ALA A 207 28.84 4.00 9.60
CA ALA A 207 28.95 3.92 11.05
C ALA A 207 28.29 2.64 11.61
N GLN A 208 27.10 2.28 11.12
CA GLN A 208 26.39 1.08 11.53
C GLN A 208 27.12 -0.19 11.08
N ALA A 209 27.58 -0.29 9.83
CA ALA A 209 28.36 -1.44 9.37
C ALA A 209 29.70 -1.60 10.12
N GLY A 210 30.24 -0.52 10.71
CA GLY A 210 31.33 -0.60 11.68
C GLY A 210 30.90 -1.15 13.04
N ALA A 211 29.80 -0.63 13.60
CA ALA A 211 29.26 -1.05 14.89
C ALA A 211 28.76 -2.50 14.90
N ASP A 212 28.01 -2.91 13.88
CA ASP A 212 27.47 -4.27 13.71
C ASP A 212 28.62 -5.30 13.67
N ARG A 213 29.71 -5.02 12.94
CA ARG A 213 30.92 -5.86 12.94
C ARG A 213 31.66 -5.89 14.28
N ALA A 214 31.66 -4.78 15.04
CA ALA A 214 32.27 -4.73 16.37
C ALA A 214 31.44 -5.44 17.45
N ALA A 215 30.16 -5.69 17.18
CA ALA A 215 29.20 -6.36 18.06
C ALA A 215 28.78 -7.77 17.57
N ASP A 216 29.47 -8.31 16.56
CA ASP A 216 29.20 -9.60 15.90
C ASP A 216 27.73 -9.77 15.40
N VAL A 217 27.13 -8.66 14.97
CA VAL A 217 25.76 -8.63 14.40
C VAL A 217 25.81 -9.06 12.94
N ALA A 218 25.71 -10.38 12.72
CA ALA A 218 25.60 -10.97 11.39
C ALA A 218 24.21 -10.76 10.77
N ALA A 219 24.16 -10.77 9.43
CA ALA A 219 22.93 -10.81 8.65
C ALA A 219 22.39 -12.24 8.50
N THR A 220 21.09 -12.38 8.29
CA THR A 220 20.44 -13.67 8.02
C THR A 220 20.48 -13.97 6.52
N VAL A 221 20.99 -15.13 6.12
CA VAL A 221 20.95 -15.62 4.73
C VAL A 221 19.53 -16.05 4.36
N ALA A 222 19.09 -15.70 3.16
CA ALA A 222 17.70 -15.82 2.71
C ALA A 222 17.56 -16.46 1.30
N ASP A 223 18.55 -17.26 0.87
CA ASP A 223 18.59 -17.87 -0.47
C ASP A 223 17.38 -18.75 -0.81
N ASN A 224 16.72 -19.31 0.21
CA ASN A 224 15.52 -20.13 0.06
C ASN A 224 14.22 -19.30 -0.04
N GLU A 225 14.31 -17.97 0.04
CA GLU A 225 13.15 -17.06 0.05
C GLU A 225 12.90 -16.37 -1.30
N PHE A 226 13.94 -16.24 -2.13
CA PHE A 226 13.89 -15.58 -3.43
C PHE A 226 14.75 -16.31 -4.47
N PRO A 227 14.36 -16.29 -5.77
CA PRO A 227 15.28 -16.72 -6.81
C PRO A 227 16.57 -15.87 -6.81
N PRO A 228 17.72 -16.44 -7.22
CA PRO A 228 18.96 -15.71 -7.40
C PRO A 228 18.76 -14.39 -8.17
N PHE A 229 19.41 -13.31 -7.72
CA PHE A 229 19.16 -11.95 -8.24
C PHE A 229 19.11 -11.84 -9.78
N PRO A 230 20.01 -12.46 -10.58
CA PRO A 230 19.91 -12.39 -12.04
C PRO A 230 18.59 -12.96 -12.61
N LEU A 231 18.08 -14.05 -12.04
CA LEU A 231 16.82 -14.66 -12.44
C LEU A 231 15.63 -13.82 -11.97
N MET A 232 15.69 -13.28 -10.74
CA MET A 232 14.68 -12.34 -10.23
C MET A 232 14.55 -11.10 -11.14
N TRP A 233 15.68 -10.54 -11.54
CA TRP A 233 15.76 -9.37 -12.41
C TRP A 233 15.20 -9.66 -13.81
N ALA A 234 15.60 -10.78 -14.43
CA ALA A 234 15.08 -11.21 -15.72
C ALA A 234 13.56 -11.44 -15.72
N ARG A 235 13.03 -12.10 -14.69
CA ARG A 235 11.58 -12.33 -14.54
C ARG A 235 10.81 -11.02 -14.34
N TRP A 236 11.31 -10.11 -13.51
CA TRP A 236 10.72 -8.79 -13.34
C TRP A 236 10.70 -8.01 -14.67
N ALA A 237 11.77 -8.11 -15.46
CA ALA A 237 11.86 -7.47 -16.78
C ALA A 237 10.81 -8.01 -17.77
N VAL A 238 10.59 -9.34 -17.84
CA VAL A 238 9.54 -9.93 -18.68
C VAL A 238 8.15 -9.47 -18.25
N ILE A 239 7.89 -9.38 -16.94
CA ILE A 239 6.60 -8.92 -16.43
C ILE A 239 6.39 -7.43 -16.73
N ALA A 240 7.40 -6.59 -16.52
CA ALA A 240 7.36 -5.17 -16.85
C ALA A 240 7.16 -4.93 -18.36
N ALA A 241 7.90 -5.65 -19.20
CA ALA A 241 7.74 -5.62 -20.65
C ALA A 241 6.32 -6.00 -21.09
N THR A 242 5.73 -7.00 -20.45
CA THR A 242 4.38 -7.46 -20.81
C THR A 242 3.30 -6.46 -20.38
N PHE A 243 3.41 -5.87 -19.18
CA PHE A 243 2.49 -4.80 -18.75
C PHE A 243 2.60 -3.54 -19.63
N VAL A 244 3.81 -3.18 -20.06
CA VAL A 244 4.06 -2.03 -20.93
C VAL A 244 3.58 -2.28 -22.37
N GLY A 245 3.83 -3.46 -22.93
CA GLY A 245 3.34 -3.82 -24.27
C GLY A 245 1.81 -3.98 -24.34
N ALA A 246 1.16 -4.31 -23.22
CA ALA A 246 -0.29 -4.26 -23.07
C ALA A 246 -0.87 -2.83 -22.85
N GLU A 247 -0.05 -1.77 -23.07
CA GLU A 247 -0.37 -0.35 -22.81
C GLU A 247 -0.88 -0.04 -21.39
N SER A 248 -0.66 -0.94 -20.42
CA SER A 248 -1.18 -0.77 -19.07
C SER A 248 -0.46 0.37 -18.37
N GLN A 249 -1.20 1.41 -17.98
CA GLN A 249 -0.64 2.58 -17.27
C GLN A 249 -0.05 2.21 -15.89
N TRP A 250 -0.42 1.04 -15.34
CA TRP A 250 -0.05 0.57 -14.01
C TRP A 250 0.84 -0.68 -14.05
N GLY A 251 1.22 -1.19 -12.87
CA GLY A 251 1.98 -2.43 -12.71
C GLY A 251 3.51 -2.26 -12.80
N PRO A 252 4.25 -3.36 -13.00
CA PRO A 252 5.71 -3.37 -12.91
C PRO A 252 6.40 -2.57 -14.02
N ARG A 253 7.55 -1.99 -13.71
CA ARG A 253 8.42 -1.25 -14.65
C ARG A 253 9.88 -1.60 -14.43
N VAL A 254 10.68 -1.47 -15.48
CA VAL A 254 12.14 -1.36 -15.42
C VAL A 254 12.56 0.02 -15.93
N LEU A 255 13.55 0.57 -15.24
CA LEU A 255 14.35 1.75 -15.58
C LEU A 255 15.84 1.35 -15.47
N PRO A 256 16.80 2.13 -15.98
CA PRO A 256 18.21 1.83 -15.83
C PRO A 256 18.60 1.60 -14.35
N SER A 257 19.13 0.41 -14.05
CA SER A 257 19.50 -0.04 -12.70
C SER A 257 18.36 -0.11 -11.65
N LEU A 258 17.08 0.02 -12.04
CA LEU A 258 15.95 -0.01 -11.10
C LEU A 258 14.73 -0.74 -11.68
N ALA A 259 14.27 -1.78 -11.01
CA ALA A 259 12.94 -2.33 -11.21
C ALA A 259 11.97 -1.78 -10.15
N TRP A 260 10.81 -1.28 -10.57
CA TRP A 260 9.78 -0.69 -9.70
C TRP A 260 8.48 -1.49 -9.81
N PHE A 261 7.78 -1.65 -8.68
CA PHE A 261 6.42 -2.19 -8.62
C PHE A 261 5.62 -1.52 -7.51
N GLU A 262 4.40 -1.11 -7.85
CA GLU A 262 3.37 -0.68 -6.91
C GLU A 262 2.08 -1.40 -7.30
N GLY A 263 1.47 -2.13 -6.37
CA GLY A 263 0.20 -2.82 -6.57
C GLY A 263 -0.99 -1.95 -6.17
N ALA A 264 -2.18 -2.26 -6.70
CA ALA A 264 -3.41 -1.48 -6.48
C ALA A 264 -3.71 -1.19 -4.98
N LYS A 265 -3.35 -2.12 -4.08
CA LYS A 265 -3.52 -1.98 -2.63
C LYS A 265 -2.36 -1.26 -1.92
N ARG A 266 -1.60 -0.39 -2.62
CA ARG A 266 -0.50 0.44 -2.07
C ARG A 266 0.68 -0.32 -1.41
N SER A 267 0.73 -1.64 -1.60
CA SER A 267 1.93 -2.45 -1.37
C SER A 267 2.86 -2.31 -2.57
N GLY A 268 4.17 -2.16 -2.33
CA GLY A 268 5.12 -1.96 -3.42
C GLY A 268 6.58 -2.08 -3.01
N SER A 269 7.46 -2.20 -4.00
CA SER A 269 8.89 -2.39 -3.80
C SER A 269 9.74 -1.95 -4.99
N THR A 270 11.04 -1.87 -4.70
CA THR A 270 12.10 -1.52 -5.65
C THR A 270 13.22 -2.53 -5.55
N LEU A 271 13.66 -3.02 -6.72
CA LEU A 271 14.87 -3.82 -6.89
C LEU A 271 15.93 -2.96 -7.59
N TYR A 272 16.94 -2.51 -6.86
CA TYR A 272 18.09 -1.79 -7.42
C TYR A 272 19.18 -2.75 -7.86
N ALA A 273 19.64 -2.64 -9.11
CA ALA A 273 20.73 -3.43 -9.69
C ALA A 273 22.04 -2.61 -9.69
N LEU A 274 23.08 -3.10 -9.00
CA LEU A 274 24.27 -2.31 -8.64
C LEU A 274 25.58 -2.89 -9.20
N PRO A 275 26.60 -2.04 -9.46
CA PRO A 275 27.91 -2.48 -9.91
C PRO A 275 28.55 -3.55 -9.01
N GLY A 276 29.18 -4.54 -9.63
CA GLY A 276 29.71 -5.73 -8.96
C GLY A 276 28.70 -6.88 -8.82
N GLY A 277 27.57 -6.85 -9.53
CA GLY A 277 26.56 -7.91 -9.48
C GLY A 277 25.79 -7.95 -8.16
N ARG A 278 25.67 -6.81 -7.49
CA ARG A 278 24.97 -6.63 -6.20
C ARG A 278 23.56 -6.09 -6.44
N ALA A 279 22.66 -6.29 -5.47
CA ALA A 279 21.33 -5.70 -5.53
C ALA A 279 20.77 -5.32 -4.16
N VAL A 280 19.72 -4.50 -4.15
CA VAL A 280 18.89 -4.25 -2.97
C VAL A 280 17.43 -4.41 -3.35
N LEU A 281 16.72 -5.28 -2.64
CA LEU A 281 15.27 -5.45 -2.75
C LEU A 281 14.64 -4.87 -1.48
N SER A 282 13.83 -3.83 -1.62
CA SER A 282 13.26 -3.11 -0.47
C SER A 282 11.89 -2.53 -0.79
N GLY A 283 11.04 -2.38 0.22
CA GLY A 283 9.66 -1.95 0.00
C GLY A 283 8.81 -1.90 1.25
N GLY A 284 7.50 -1.79 1.04
CA GLY A 284 6.49 -1.77 2.08
C GLY A 284 5.25 -2.54 1.67
N VAL A 285 4.79 -3.42 2.55
CA VAL A 285 3.42 -3.97 2.51
C VAL A 285 2.48 -2.92 3.10
N TRP A 286 1.33 -2.70 2.47
CA TRP A 286 0.32 -1.79 3.00
C TRP A 286 -0.28 -2.30 4.31
N ASP A 287 -0.47 -1.40 5.28
CA ASP A 287 -0.84 -1.70 6.67
C ASP A 287 -0.07 -2.88 7.29
N ALA A 288 1.23 -2.99 6.99
CA ALA A 288 2.11 -4.05 7.49
C ALA A 288 1.99 -4.23 9.03
N PRO A 289 1.57 -5.41 9.53
CA PRO A 289 1.30 -5.61 10.96
C PRO A 289 2.46 -5.28 11.90
N THR A 290 3.70 -5.43 11.43
CA THR A 290 4.90 -5.05 12.19
C THR A 290 5.01 -3.53 12.34
N LEU A 291 4.70 -2.74 11.32
CA LEU A 291 4.71 -1.28 11.40
C LEU A 291 3.53 -0.75 12.21
N ASP A 292 2.36 -1.38 12.07
CA ASP A 292 1.20 -1.11 12.94
C ASP A 292 1.56 -1.29 14.42
N ALA A 293 2.15 -2.44 14.79
CA ALA A 293 2.58 -2.68 16.17
C ALA A 293 3.61 -1.64 16.66
N VAL A 294 4.53 -1.20 15.79
CA VAL A 294 5.53 -0.17 16.13
C VAL A 294 4.92 1.22 16.34
N TYR A 295 3.96 1.62 15.50
CA TYR A 295 3.43 2.99 15.51
C TYR A 295 2.17 3.18 16.36
N ASN A 296 1.33 2.16 16.50
CA ASN A 296 0.09 2.20 17.30
C ASN A 296 0.22 1.50 18.67
N ALA A 297 1.08 0.48 18.79
CA ALA A 297 1.26 -0.28 20.05
C ALA A 297 2.64 -0.12 20.71
N GLY A 298 3.52 0.74 20.17
CA GLY A 298 4.83 1.05 20.75
C GLY A 298 5.87 -0.08 20.69
N ALA A 299 5.68 -1.07 19.81
CA ALA A 299 6.65 -2.15 19.62
C ALA A 299 8.02 -1.63 19.12
N PRO A 300 9.14 -2.33 19.39
CA PRO A 300 10.46 -1.94 18.89
C PRO A 300 10.51 -1.97 17.35
N MET A 301 11.08 -0.93 16.76
CA MET A 301 11.31 -0.85 15.30
C MET A 301 12.28 -1.97 14.87
N PRO A 302 11.92 -2.83 13.88
CA PRO A 302 12.81 -3.87 13.39
C PRO A 302 14.12 -3.30 12.83
N ARG A 303 15.23 -3.96 13.13
CA ARG A 303 16.55 -3.67 12.57
C ARG A 303 16.66 -4.25 11.16
N PHE A 304 15.90 -3.70 10.21
CA PHE A 304 15.90 -4.10 8.79
C PHE A 304 17.30 -4.14 8.16
N TYR A 305 18.23 -3.33 8.67
CA TYR A 305 19.62 -3.19 8.21
C TYR A 305 20.66 -3.86 9.12
N ALA A 306 20.27 -4.72 10.07
CA ALA A 306 21.22 -5.44 10.92
C ALA A 306 22.17 -6.30 10.08
N GLY A 307 23.48 -6.10 10.23
CA GLY A 307 24.51 -6.77 9.44
C GLY A 307 24.58 -6.31 7.98
N ALA A 308 23.87 -5.25 7.58
CA ALA A 308 23.90 -4.74 6.21
C ALA A 308 25.18 -3.94 5.95
N PRO A 309 25.90 -4.18 4.83
CA PRO A 309 27.13 -3.48 4.51
C PRO A 309 26.90 -1.99 4.26
N GLU A 310 27.96 -1.19 4.29
CA GLU A 310 27.90 0.28 4.23
C GLU A 310 27.31 0.84 2.92
N TRP A 311 27.25 0.03 1.86
CA TRP A 311 26.70 0.42 0.56
C TRP A 311 25.17 0.27 0.48
N VAL A 312 24.54 -0.46 1.40
CA VAL A 312 23.07 -0.50 1.54
C VAL A 312 22.63 0.77 2.26
N ALA A 313 22.29 1.82 1.51
CA ALA A 313 21.95 3.14 2.03
C ALA A 313 20.81 3.77 1.23
N ASN A 314 20.23 4.89 1.71
CA ASN A 314 19.10 5.58 1.09
C ASN A 314 19.09 5.65 -0.47
N PRO A 315 20.21 5.92 -1.19
CA PRO A 315 20.18 6.01 -2.66
C PRO A 315 19.84 4.71 -3.39
N VAL A 316 19.85 3.56 -2.69
CA VAL A 316 19.57 2.22 -3.21
C VAL A 316 18.50 1.49 -2.39
N VAL A 317 17.78 2.20 -1.52
CA VAL A 317 16.71 1.67 -0.68
C VAL A 317 15.40 2.37 -1.04
N ASN A 318 14.28 1.67 -0.95
CA ASN A 318 12.97 2.19 -1.30
C ASN A 318 12.64 3.52 -0.58
N PRO A 319 12.11 4.55 -1.28
CA PRO A 319 11.79 5.86 -0.70
C PRO A 319 10.89 5.82 0.55
N ARG A 320 10.10 4.76 0.74
CA ARG A 320 9.31 4.55 1.97
C ARG A 320 10.14 4.61 3.26
N ALA A 321 11.44 4.34 3.21
CA ALA A 321 12.38 4.47 4.34
C ALA A 321 12.56 5.93 4.85
N ALA A 322 12.25 6.94 4.03
CA ALA A 322 12.18 8.32 4.46
C ALA A 322 10.91 8.59 5.29
N ASN A 323 9.79 7.95 4.94
CA ASN A 323 8.45 8.25 5.45
C ASN A 323 7.98 7.28 6.57
N GLY A 324 8.82 6.34 7.00
CA GLY A 324 8.47 5.35 8.03
C GLY A 324 7.71 4.11 7.52
N LEU A 325 7.60 3.94 6.21
CA LEU A 325 6.78 2.90 5.58
C LEU A 325 7.59 1.75 4.94
N LEU A 326 8.89 1.66 5.24
CA LEU A 326 9.69 0.49 4.88
C LEU A 326 9.31 -0.67 5.80
N SER A 327 8.78 -1.76 5.24
CA SER A 327 8.49 -2.99 6.00
C SER A 327 9.45 -4.14 5.69
N PHE A 328 10.37 -3.96 4.73
CA PHE A 328 11.45 -4.91 4.46
C PHE A 328 12.64 -4.29 3.72
N CYS A 329 13.83 -4.82 4.00
CA CYS A 329 15.04 -4.65 3.20
C CYS A 329 15.80 -5.99 3.10
N TYR A 330 16.19 -6.33 1.88
CA TYR A 330 17.07 -7.44 1.53
C TYR A 330 18.17 -6.92 0.60
N TRP A 331 19.34 -7.56 0.61
CA TRP A 331 20.41 -7.23 -0.32
C TRP A 331 21.09 -8.49 -0.84
N TRP A 332 21.57 -8.42 -2.08
CA TRP A 332 22.28 -9.50 -2.75
C TRP A 332 23.75 -9.15 -2.89
N GLU A 333 24.63 -10.05 -2.44
CA GLU A 333 26.08 -9.94 -2.56
C GLU A 333 26.70 -11.33 -2.65
N ASN A 334 27.80 -11.48 -3.41
CA ASN A 334 28.60 -12.72 -3.49
C ASN A 334 27.84 -14.02 -3.84
N GLY A 335 26.65 -13.94 -4.43
CA GLY A 335 25.83 -15.11 -4.78
C GLY A 335 24.72 -15.45 -3.80
N HIS A 336 24.49 -14.63 -2.77
CA HIS A 336 23.53 -14.87 -1.69
C HIS A 336 22.59 -13.69 -1.46
N TRP A 337 21.35 -13.98 -1.06
CA TRP A 337 20.41 -13.01 -0.49
C TRP A 337 20.61 -12.92 1.03
N TYR A 338 20.56 -11.70 1.55
CA TYR A 338 20.68 -11.40 2.97
C TYR A 338 19.54 -10.48 3.44
N ARG A 339 19.15 -10.59 4.72
CA ARG A 339 18.29 -9.63 5.43
C ARG A 339 18.75 -9.39 6.86
N GLY A 340 18.39 -8.22 7.40
CA GLY A 340 18.28 -8.00 8.84
C GLY A 340 16.95 -8.55 9.36
N GLU A 341 16.30 -7.84 10.28
CA GLU A 341 15.00 -8.22 10.88
C GLU A 341 13.78 -7.98 9.95
N SER A 342 13.97 -8.12 8.63
CA SER A 342 12.88 -8.12 7.66
C SER A 342 12.01 -9.39 7.82
N PRO A 343 10.68 -9.31 7.62
CA PRO A 343 9.83 -10.50 7.55
C PRO A 343 10.17 -11.33 6.32
N SER A 344 9.81 -12.62 6.34
CA SER A 344 10.12 -13.54 5.24
C SER A 344 9.33 -13.25 3.97
N ALA A 345 9.86 -13.68 2.82
CA ALA A 345 9.30 -13.37 1.51
C ALA A 345 7.81 -13.72 1.33
N THR A 346 7.30 -14.78 1.99
CA THR A 346 5.87 -15.13 1.98
C THR A 346 4.97 -13.99 2.47
N ALA A 347 5.42 -13.23 3.49
CA ALA A 347 4.71 -12.07 4.01
C ALA A 347 4.75 -10.86 3.07
N LEU A 348 5.58 -10.91 2.02
CA LEU A 348 5.82 -9.82 1.06
C LEU A 348 5.09 -10.02 -0.27
N ALA A 349 4.26 -11.06 -0.40
CA ALA A 349 3.59 -11.43 -1.64
C ALA A 349 2.77 -10.30 -2.30
N SER A 350 2.16 -9.40 -1.51
CA SER A 350 1.41 -8.25 -2.05
C SER A 350 2.30 -7.11 -2.56
N ALA A 351 3.58 -7.07 -2.18
CA ALA A 351 4.54 -6.02 -2.52
C ALA A 351 5.53 -6.43 -3.62
N LEU A 352 5.33 -7.61 -4.25
CA LEU A 352 6.26 -8.19 -5.23
C LEU A 352 5.52 -8.71 -6.47
N PRO A 353 6.03 -8.49 -7.69
CA PRO A 353 5.30 -8.77 -8.92
C PRO A 353 5.46 -10.22 -9.39
N GLY A 354 5.01 -11.21 -8.60
CA GLY A 354 4.83 -12.61 -9.06
C GLY A 354 6.06 -13.39 -9.54
N MET A 355 7.28 -12.83 -9.44
CA MET A 355 8.55 -13.32 -10.04
C MET A 355 9.11 -14.65 -9.47
N TRP A 356 8.34 -15.34 -8.62
CA TRP A 356 8.78 -16.43 -7.74
C TRP A 356 9.40 -17.62 -8.48
N THR A 357 8.72 -18.13 -9.49
CA THR A 357 9.11 -19.31 -10.29
C THR A 357 8.82 -19.08 -11.77
N VAL A 358 9.42 -19.85 -12.67
CA VAL A 358 9.15 -19.73 -14.12
C VAL A 358 7.66 -19.97 -14.40
N GLU A 359 7.08 -20.98 -13.77
CA GLU A 359 5.66 -21.34 -13.88
C GLU A 359 4.76 -20.18 -13.42
N THR A 360 5.11 -19.51 -12.32
CA THR A 360 4.34 -18.37 -11.80
C THR A 360 4.35 -17.19 -12.79
N VAL A 361 5.49 -16.92 -13.43
CA VAL A 361 5.59 -15.89 -14.47
C VAL A 361 4.79 -16.33 -15.71
N VAL A 362 4.94 -17.58 -16.16
CA VAL A 362 4.24 -18.11 -17.33
C VAL A 362 2.73 -18.00 -17.15
N ASP A 363 2.20 -18.41 -15.99
CA ASP A 363 0.75 -18.38 -15.73
C ASP A 363 0.20 -16.95 -15.59
N LEU A 364 0.97 -16.03 -15.00
CA LEU A 364 0.59 -14.61 -14.88
C LEU A 364 0.57 -13.91 -16.25
N MET A 365 1.59 -14.14 -17.07
CA MET A 365 1.73 -13.51 -18.40
C MET A 365 0.74 -14.12 -19.40
N SER A 366 0.56 -15.44 -19.40
CA SER A 366 -0.39 -16.10 -20.31
C SER A 366 -1.83 -15.60 -20.13
N ARG A 367 -2.24 -15.30 -18.89
CA ARG A 367 -3.57 -14.71 -18.57
C ARG A 367 -3.70 -13.22 -18.95
N LEU A 368 -2.58 -12.52 -19.13
CA LEU A 368 -2.54 -11.14 -19.62
C LEU A 368 -2.59 -11.10 -21.16
N VAL A 369 -2.04 -12.11 -21.84
CA VAL A 369 -2.13 -12.27 -23.31
C VAL A 369 -3.52 -12.75 -23.76
N ALA A 370 -4.14 -13.69 -23.03
CA ALA A 370 -5.45 -14.24 -23.38
C ALA A 370 -6.25 -14.68 -22.15
N GLU A 371 -7.58 -14.56 -22.22
CA GLU A 371 -8.48 -15.04 -21.15
C GLU A 371 -8.42 -16.56 -20.96
N GLN A 372 -8.19 -17.30 -22.05
CA GLN A 372 -8.03 -18.75 -22.07
C GLN A 372 -6.77 -19.10 -22.89
N PRO A 373 -5.56 -19.04 -22.27
CA PRO A 373 -4.33 -19.25 -23.01
C PRO A 373 -4.16 -20.71 -23.44
N THR A 374 -3.87 -20.90 -24.73
CA THR A 374 -3.53 -22.20 -25.32
C THR A 374 -2.22 -22.75 -24.76
N GLU A 375 -1.95 -24.03 -25.00
CA GLU A 375 -0.67 -24.67 -24.64
C GLU A 375 0.51 -23.96 -25.33
N ARG A 376 0.43 -23.73 -26.66
CA ARG A 376 1.46 -22.99 -27.42
C ARG A 376 1.73 -21.59 -26.87
N GLN A 377 0.71 -20.87 -26.39
CA GLN A 377 0.94 -19.54 -25.77
C GLN A 377 1.70 -19.65 -24.45
N ARG A 378 1.50 -20.70 -23.66
CA ARG A 378 2.30 -20.95 -22.45
C ARG A 378 3.73 -21.34 -22.81
N GLU A 379 3.91 -22.14 -23.87
CA GLU A 379 5.22 -22.51 -24.39
C GLU A 379 6.02 -21.28 -24.90
N SER A 380 5.38 -20.37 -25.64
CA SER A 380 6.06 -19.14 -26.13
C SER A 380 6.39 -18.17 -25.00
N VAL A 381 5.49 -17.98 -24.03
CA VAL A 381 5.80 -17.24 -22.80
C VAL A 381 6.95 -17.89 -22.02
N ALA A 382 6.98 -19.23 -21.90
CA ALA A 382 8.06 -19.95 -21.21
C ALA A 382 9.42 -19.79 -21.94
N ALA A 383 9.41 -19.81 -23.28
CA ALA A 383 10.59 -19.52 -24.09
C ALA A 383 11.07 -18.07 -23.90
N LEU A 384 10.17 -17.09 -23.82
CA LEU A 384 10.51 -15.69 -23.51
C LEU A 384 11.13 -15.54 -22.11
N VAL A 385 10.58 -16.20 -21.09
CA VAL A 385 11.16 -16.20 -19.72
C VAL A 385 12.55 -16.85 -19.71
N SER A 386 12.71 -18.02 -20.35
CA SER A 386 14.01 -18.70 -20.43
C SER A 386 15.06 -17.88 -21.19
N ALA A 387 14.66 -17.23 -22.29
CA ALA A 387 15.54 -16.32 -23.03
C ALA A 387 15.95 -15.10 -22.19
N ALA A 388 15.06 -14.56 -21.34
CA ALA A 388 15.40 -13.46 -20.44
C ALA A 388 16.38 -13.91 -19.33
N GLU A 389 16.18 -15.09 -18.74
CA GLU A 389 17.11 -15.67 -17.76
C GLU A 389 18.50 -15.94 -18.36
N ALA A 390 18.57 -16.21 -19.67
CA ALA A 390 19.80 -16.37 -20.44
C ALA A 390 20.38 -15.05 -21.01
N ALA A 391 19.76 -13.89 -20.74
CA ALA A 391 20.08 -12.58 -21.35
C ALA A 391 20.14 -12.59 -22.89
N ALA A 392 19.21 -13.34 -23.51
CA ALA A 392 19.21 -13.69 -24.92
C ALA A 392 17.89 -13.35 -25.65
N VAL A 393 17.05 -12.45 -25.12
CA VAL A 393 15.78 -12.10 -25.78
C VAL A 393 16.02 -11.36 -27.11
N SER A 394 15.23 -11.73 -28.14
CA SER A 394 15.12 -11.03 -29.42
C SER A 394 13.68 -10.54 -29.67
N ARG A 395 13.47 -9.70 -30.70
CA ARG A 395 12.11 -9.30 -31.14
C ARG A 395 11.22 -10.51 -31.46
N ASP A 396 11.80 -11.57 -32.01
CA ASP A 396 11.08 -12.78 -32.45
C ASP A 396 10.41 -13.50 -31.27
N HIS A 397 11.04 -13.50 -30.10
CA HIS A 397 10.45 -14.07 -28.88
C HIS A 397 9.19 -13.31 -28.47
N LEU A 398 9.18 -11.99 -28.61
CA LEU A 398 8.01 -11.14 -28.33
C LEU A 398 6.91 -11.38 -29.38
N VAL A 399 7.27 -11.49 -30.66
CA VAL A 399 6.32 -11.73 -31.76
C VAL A 399 5.66 -13.10 -31.67
N GLU A 400 6.39 -14.16 -31.30
CA GLU A 400 5.79 -15.50 -31.07
C GLU A 400 4.97 -15.57 -29.76
N THR A 401 5.23 -14.66 -28.80
CA THR A 401 4.46 -14.59 -27.54
C THR A 401 3.16 -13.78 -27.68
N PHE A 402 3.22 -12.62 -28.34
CA PHE A 402 2.15 -11.61 -28.36
C PHE A 402 1.48 -11.43 -29.73
N GLY A 403 2.09 -11.93 -30.81
CA GLY A 403 1.65 -11.75 -32.19
C GLY A 403 2.04 -10.39 -32.79
N ASP A 404 2.07 -10.31 -34.12
CA ASP A 404 2.32 -9.09 -34.89
C ASP A 404 0.99 -8.43 -35.36
N THR A 405 -0.07 -8.55 -34.54
CA THR A 405 -1.43 -8.12 -34.87
C THR A 405 -1.72 -6.65 -34.50
N GLY A 406 -0.75 -5.92 -33.95
CA GLY A 406 -0.92 -4.54 -33.50
C GLY A 406 -1.75 -4.36 -32.22
N SER A 407 -2.13 -5.45 -31.56
CA SER A 407 -2.83 -5.47 -30.26
C SER A 407 -1.88 -5.40 -29.06
N PHE A 408 -0.58 -5.22 -29.31
CA PHE A 408 0.48 -5.24 -28.31
C PHE A 408 1.68 -4.43 -28.82
N ASP A 409 2.21 -3.51 -28.01
CA ASP A 409 3.41 -2.74 -28.37
C ASP A 409 4.68 -3.57 -28.11
N ILE A 410 5.07 -4.32 -29.15
CA ILE A 410 6.30 -5.11 -29.21
C ILE A 410 7.56 -4.24 -28.99
N ASP A 411 7.56 -2.99 -29.46
CA ASP A 411 8.74 -2.13 -29.42
C ASP A 411 8.94 -1.50 -28.02
N SER A 412 7.87 -1.07 -27.36
CA SER A 412 7.93 -0.66 -25.95
C SER A 412 8.19 -1.83 -24.99
N ALA A 413 7.65 -3.02 -25.29
CA ALA A 413 8.00 -4.24 -24.55
C ALA A 413 9.50 -4.60 -24.70
N LEU A 414 10.04 -4.56 -25.92
CA LEU A 414 11.46 -4.78 -26.18
C LEU A 414 12.35 -3.73 -25.50
N TYR A 415 11.89 -2.48 -25.42
CA TYR A 415 12.61 -1.39 -24.74
C TYR A 415 12.76 -1.65 -23.23
N GLN A 416 11.74 -2.18 -22.55
CA GLN A 416 11.85 -2.60 -21.15
C GLN A 416 12.93 -3.69 -20.96
N LEU A 417 13.00 -4.68 -21.85
CA LEU A 417 14.00 -5.76 -21.78
C LEU A 417 15.41 -5.29 -22.14
N THR A 418 15.53 -4.34 -23.07
CA THR A 418 16.81 -3.68 -23.39
C THR A 418 17.31 -2.84 -22.21
N MET A 419 16.43 -2.09 -21.54
CA MET A 419 16.80 -1.36 -20.31
C MET A 419 17.18 -2.30 -19.15
N ALA A 420 16.58 -3.48 -19.09
CA ALA A 420 16.98 -4.53 -18.15
C ALA A 420 18.31 -5.21 -18.52
N GLY A 421 18.81 -5.05 -19.75
CA GLY A 421 20.01 -5.73 -20.25
C GLY A 421 19.84 -7.24 -20.45
N VAL A 422 18.62 -7.72 -20.70
CA VAL A 422 18.32 -9.15 -20.92
C VAL A 422 18.05 -9.52 -22.38
N THR A 423 18.23 -8.57 -23.30
CA THR A 423 18.22 -8.79 -24.75
C THR A 423 19.60 -9.17 -25.27
N VAL A 424 19.66 -9.91 -26.39
CA VAL A 424 20.93 -10.14 -27.11
C VAL A 424 21.61 -8.80 -27.40
N ALA A 425 22.89 -8.67 -27.06
CA ALA A 425 23.66 -7.47 -27.33
C ALA A 425 23.82 -7.26 -28.85
N THR A 426 23.20 -6.21 -29.39
CA THR A 426 23.40 -5.73 -30.75
C THR A 426 24.87 -5.35 -30.94
N ARG A 427 25.55 -5.97 -31.91
CA ARG A 427 26.95 -5.69 -32.27
C ARG A 427 27.07 -4.62 -33.34
#